data_AF-A0AA51HBG8-F1
#
_entry.id   AF-A0AA51HBG8-F1
#
_cell.length_a   1.000
_cell.length_b   1.000
_cell.length_c   1.000
_cell.angle_alpha   90.00
_cell.angle_beta   90.00
_cell.angle_gamma   90.00
#
_symmetry.space_group_name_H-M   'P 1'
#
loop_
_entity.id
_entity.type
_entity.pdbx_description
1 polymer ?
#
loop_
_entity_poly.entity_id
_entity_poly.type
_entity_poly.pdbx_seq_one_letter_code
_entity_poly.pdbx_strand_id
1 'polypeptide(L)'
;MIKISYNRAWRKNTNYIIGMICKAVNDYRAPRYEIYKIVQARTNRNLRIELKRFKDKALIKGMAPPQAKQLNFLDLIERDCELREVYSQAVNEIAVKYGVSI
;
A
#
# COMPACT_ATOMS: atom_id res chain seq x y z
N MET A 1 6.85 -27.65 -4.45
CA MET A 1 6.05 -27.00 -3.38
C MET A 1 6.79 -25.75 -2.92
N ILE A 2 6.58 -24.62 -3.60
CA ILE A 2 7.35 -23.38 -3.32
C ILE A 2 6.68 -22.65 -2.17
N LYS A 3 7.38 -22.64 -1.02
CA LYS A 3 7.01 -21.90 0.19
C LYS A 3 7.23 -20.40 -0.05
N ILE A 4 6.14 -19.64 -0.23
CA ILE A 4 6.22 -18.18 -0.13
C ILE A 4 6.09 -17.79 1.34
N SER A 5 7.19 -17.35 1.93
CA SER A 5 7.23 -16.74 3.26
C SER A 5 6.40 -15.44 3.25
N TYR A 6 5.19 -15.50 3.80
CA TYR A 6 4.34 -14.33 4.07
C TYR A 6 4.94 -13.55 5.25
N ASN A 7 6.00 -12.77 5.02
CA ASN A 7 6.69 -12.01 6.06
C ASN A 7 6.90 -10.56 5.58
N ARG A 8 6.99 -9.62 6.52
CA ARG A 8 7.03 -8.14 6.44
C ARG A 8 7.91 -7.47 5.36
N ALA A 9 8.59 -8.24 4.51
CA ALA A 9 9.49 -7.78 3.45
C ALA A 9 8.79 -6.94 2.38
N TRP A 10 7.54 -7.25 2.01
CA TRP A 10 6.84 -6.51 0.94
C TRP A 10 6.75 -5.00 1.26
N ARG A 11 6.43 -4.63 2.51
CA ARG A 11 6.29 -3.23 2.93
C ARG A 11 7.63 -2.51 2.92
N LYS A 12 8.70 -3.20 3.34
CA LYS A 12 10.07 -2.66 3.27
C LYS A 12 10.53 -2.47 1.82
N ASN A 13 10.32 -3.48 0.98
CA ASN A 13 10.73 -3.47 -0.43
C ASN A 13 9.98 -2.40 -1.22
N THR A 14 8.66 -2.35 -1.10
CA THR A 14 7.84 -1.31 -1.75
C THR A 14 8.20 0.09 -1.27
N ASN A 15 8.41 0.30 0.04
CA ASN A 15 8.87 1.60 0.54
C ASN A 15 10.26 1.99 0.03
N TYR A 16 11.17 1.02 -0.10
CA TYR A 16 12.50 1.24 -0.67
C TYR A 16 12.39 1.70 -2.14
N ILE A 17 11.64 0.96 -2.96
CA ILE A 17 11.41 1.29 -4.38
C ILE A 17 10.72 2.67 -4.51
N ILE A 18 9.67 2.93 -3.74
CA ILE A 18 8.99 4.24 -3.70
C ILE A 18 9.98 5.35 -3.30
N GLY A 19 10.87 5.08 -2.34
CA GLY A 19 11.92 6.02 -1.96
C GLY A 19 12.88 6.35 -3.10
N MET A 20 13.29 5.34 -3.87
CA MET A 20 14.11 5.53 -5.06
C MET A 20 13.38 6.34 -6.14
N ILE A 21 12.11 6.01 -6.40
CA ILE A 21 11.24 6.75 -7.33
C ILE A 21 11.14 8.22 -6.92
N CYS A 22 10.74 8.49 -5.68
CA CYS A 22 10.57 9.86 -5.19
C CYS A 22 11.86 10.68 -5.27
N LYS A 23 13.03 10.05 -5.03
CA LYS A 23 14.32 10.71 -5.21
C LYS A 23 14.61 11.00 -6.69
N ALA A 24 14.36 10.05 -7.59
CA ALA A 24 14.59 10.21 -9.02
C ALA A 24 13.78 11.37 -9.62
N VAL A 25 12.54 11.55 -9.17
CA VAL A 25 11.65 12.62 -9.68
C VAL A 25 11.64 13.89 -8.83
N ASN A 26 12.38 13.92 -7.72
CA ASN A 26 12.34 14.97 -6.70
C ASN A 26 10.91 15.34 -6.22
N ASP A 27 10.01 14.35 -6.16
CA ASP A 27 8.62 14.51 -5.74
C ASP A 27 8.20 13.34 -4.83
N TYR A 28 7.85 13.67 -3.59
CA TYR A 28 7.47 12.70 -2.56
C TYR A 28 5.94 12.47 -2.47
N ARG A 29 5.14 13.19 -3.24
CA ARG A 29 3.67 13.11 -3.22
C ARG A 29 3.12 12.44 -4.47
N ALA A 30 3.52 12.89 -5.66
CA ALA A 30 2.92 12.41 -6.91
C ALA A 30 3.08 10.89 -7.12
N PRO A 31 4.26 10.27 -6.93
CA PRO A 31 4.41 8.84 -7.14
C PRO A 31 3.50 7.99 -6.23
N ARG A 32 3.38 8.40 -4.95
CA ARG A 32 2.51 7.72 -3.98
C ARG A 32 1.04 7.84 -4.38
N TYR A 33 0.61 9.02 -4.83
CA TYR A 33 -0.74 9.25 -5.30
C TYR A 33 -1.07 8.39 -6.53
N GLU A 34 -0.16 8.33 -7.50
CA GLU A 34 -0.33 7.49 -8.70
C GLU A 34 -0.46 6.01 -8.34
N ILE A 35 0.38 5.48 -7.44
CA ILE A 35 0.30 4.09 -6.98
C ILE A 35 -1.11 3.79 -6.42
N TYR A 36 -1.62 4.62 -5.51
CA TYR A 36 -2.95 4.42 -4.95
C TYR A 36 -4.09 4.60 -5.98
N LYS A 37 -3.87 5.39 -7.03
CA LYS A 37 -4.82 5.53 -8.13
C LYS A 37 -4.88 4.25 -8.98
N ILE A 38 -3.73 3.67 -9.30
CA ILE A 38 -3.63 2.39 -10.04
C ILE A 38 -4.31 1.27 -9.25
N VAL A 39 -4.03 1.18 -7.95
CA VAL A 39 -4.64 0.15 -7.08
C VAL A 39 -6.16 0.27 -7.10
N GLN A 40 -6.71 1.47 -6.86
CA GLN A 40 -8.17 1.69 -6.87
C GLN A 40 -8.81 1.39 -8.23
N ALA A 41 -8.12 1.73 -9.33
CA ALA A 41 -8.61 1.46 -10.68
C ALA A 41 -8.68 -0.04 -10.97
N ARG A 42 -7.70 -0.83 -10.52
CA ARG A 42 -7.65 -2.28 -10.75
C ARG A 42 -8.59 -3.07 -9.88
N THR A 43 -8.73 -2.68 -8.62
CA THR A 43 -9.57 -3.42 -7.68
C THR A 43 -11.02 -2.93 -7.71
N ASN A 44 -11.30 -1.82 -8.40
CA ASN A 44 -12.60 -1.13 -8.38
C ASN A 44 -13.11 -0.85 -6.94
N ARG A 45 -12.18 -0.61 -6.00
CA ARG A 45 -12.47 -0.41 -4.58
C ARG A 45 -12.06 1.00 -4.17
N ASN A 46 -12.88 1.62 -3.33
CA ASN A 46 -12.56 2.91 -2.76
C ASN A 46 -11.79 2.73 -1.44
N LEU A 47 -10.46 2.81 -1.50
CA LEU A 47 -9.59 2.57 -0.35
C LEU A 47 -9.90 3.48 0.84
N ARG A 48 -10.39 4.72 0.62
CA ARG A 48 -10.77 5.64 1.70
C ARG A 48 -11.97 5.14 2.48
N ILE A 49 -13.00 4.68 1.76
CA ILE A 49 -14.21 4.10 2.39
C ILE A 49 -13.83 2.83 3.15
N GLU A 50 -12.96 2.00 2.58
CA GLU A 50 -12.50 0.78 3.23
C GLU A 50 -11.67 1.04 4.47
N LEU A 51 -10.75 2.01 4.42
CA LEU A 51 -9.98 2.42 5.58
C LEU A 51 -10.89 2.94 6.70
N LYS A 52 -11.96 3.67 6.36
CA LYS A 52 -12.96 4.11 7.36
C LYS A 52 -13.63 2.90 8.01
N ARG A 53 -14.21 2.00 7.19
CA ARG A 53 -14.85 0.76 7.69
C ARG A 53 -13.88 -0.10 8.50
N PHE A 54 -12.60 -0.10 8.13
CA PHE A 54 -11.55 -0.81 8.82
C PHE A 54 -11.33 -0.25 10.24
N LYS A 55 -11.24 1.07 10.38
CA LYS A 55 -11.14 1.76 11.67
C LYS A 55 -12.38 1.53 12.52
N ASP A 56 -13.57 1.66 11.94
CA ASP A 56 -14.84 1.45 12.64
C ASP A 56 -14.94 0.00 13.17
N LYS A 57 -14.57 -0.98 12.35
CA LYS A 57 -14.49 -2.40 12.78
C LYS A 57 -13.46 -2.61 13.89
N ALA A 58 -12.33 -1.92 13.87
CA ALA A 58 -11.32 -2.04 14.92
C ALA A 58 -11.83 -1.49 16.26
N LEU A 59 -12.52 -0.35 16.24
CA LEU A 59 -13.18 0.22 17.41
C LEU A 59 -14.22 -0.72 18.01
N ILE A 60 -15.10 -1.29 17.17
CA ILE A 60 -16.13 -2.25 17.59
C ILE A 60 -15.50 -3.50 18.24
N LYS A 61 -14.32 -3.91 17.76
CA LYS A 61 -13.56 -5.05 18.30
C LYS A 61 -12.77 -4.71 19.58
N GLY A 62 -12.94 -3.52 20.16
CA GLY A 62 -12.32 -3.12 21.42
C GLY A 62 -10.94 -2.50 21.29
N MET A 63 -10.47 -2.17 20.08
CA MET A 63 -9.24 -1.39 19.92
C MET A 63 -9.44 0.02 20.48
N ALA A 64 -8.47 0.52 21.25
CA ALA A 64 -8.55 1.87 21.82
C ALA A 64 -8.66 2.94 20.70
N PRO A 65 -9.47 4.00 20.88
CA PRO A 65 -9.66 5.01 19.84
C PRO A 65 -8.39 5.65 19.28
N PRO A 66 -7.36 5.97 20.10
CA PRO A 66 -6.10 6.50 19.57
C PRO A 66 -5.37 5.52 18.65
N GLN A 67 -5.44 4.22 18.95
CA GLN A 67 -4.81 3.17 18.15
C GLN A 67 -5.56 2.96 16.84
N ALA A 68 -6.90 2.88 16.88
CA ALA A 68 -7.71 2.75 15.67
C ALA A 68 -7.52 3.94 14.72
N LYS A 69 -7.36 5.16 15.25
CA LYS A 69 -7.11 6.37 14.44
C LYS A 69 -5.80 6.30 13.65
N GLN A 70 -4.77 5.62 14.16
CA GLN A 70 -3.45 5.50 13.53
C GLN A 70 -3.41 4.50 12.37
N LEU A 71 -4.42 3.63 12.24
CA LEU A 71 -4.50 2.69 11.11
C LEU A 71 -4.46 3.44 9.78
N ASN A 72 -3.69 2.94 8.82
CA ASN A 72 -3.46 3.55 7.52
C ASN A 72 -3.71 2.56 6.37
N PHE A 73 -3.55 3.02 5.12
CA PHE A 73 -3.77 2.19 3.94
C PHE A 73 -2.85 0.98 3.87
N LEU A 74 -1.61 1.08 4.33
CA LEU A 74 -0.69 -0.07 4.34
C LEU A 74 -1.16 -1.14 5.34
N ASP A 75 -1.78 -0.74 6.45
CA ASP A 75 -2.35 -1.69 7.42
C ASP A 75 -3.63 -2.35 6.89
N LEU A 76 -4.40 -1.64 6.07
CA LEU A 76 -5.52 -2.22 5.30
C LEU A 76 -4.99 -3.24 4.27
N ILE A 77 -3.99 -2.85 3.48
CA ILE A 77 -3.36 -3.67 2.44
C ILE A 77 -2.71 -4.92 3.03
N GLU A 78 -2.07 -4.84 4.20
CA GLU A 78 -1.44 -5.99 4.87
C GLU A 78 -2.44 -7.15 5.10
N ARG A 79 -3.72 -6.82 5.31
CA ARG A 79 -4.77 -7.78 5.65
C ARG A 79 -5.45 -8.40 4.44
N ASP A 80 -5.13 -7.93 3.24
CA ASP A 80 -5.82 -8.28 2.00
C ASP A 80 -4.77 -8.69 0.95
N CYS A 81 -4.68 -9.99 0.68
CA CYS A 81 -3.63 -10.55 -0.18
C CYS A 81 -3.70 -9.98 -1.61
N GLU A 82 -4.90 -9.76 -2.14
CA GLU A 82 -5.15 -9.19 -3.46
C GLU A 82 -4.68 -7.73 -3.50
N LEU A 83 -5.10 -6.90 -2.53
CA LEU A 83 -4.66 -5.50 -2.46
C LEU A 83 -3.14 -5.40 -2.37
N ARG A 84 -2.48 -6.31 -1.64
CA ARG A 84 -1.03 -6.32 -1.50
C ARG A 84 -0.32 -6.68 -2.79
N GLU A 85 -0.83 -7.65 -3.52
CA GLU A 85 -0.31 -8.04 -4.82
C GLU A 85 -0.45 -6.90 -5.83
N VAL A 86 -1.67 -6.34 -5.95
CA VAL A 86 -1.95 -5.20 -6.84
C VAL A 86 -1.11 -3.97 -6.46
N TYR A 87 -0.94 -3.69 -5.16
CA TYR A 87 -0.08 -2.60 -4.70
C TYR A 87 1.38 -2.81 -5.10
N SER A 88 1.90 -4.02 -4.95
CA SER A 88 3.28 -4.36 -5.31
C SER A 88 3.51 -4.25 -6.82
N GLN A 89 2.55 -4.72 -7.63
CA GLN A 89 2.59 -4.54 -9.09
C GLN A 89 2.56 -3.06 -9.49
N ALA A 90 1.68 -2.26 -8.88
CA ALA A 90 1.60 -0.83 -9.13
C ALA A 90 2.91 -0.10 -8.79
N VAL A 91 3.58 -0.47 -7.70
CA VAL A 91 4.89 0.08 -7.34
C VAL A 91 5.94 -0.24 -8.42
N ASN A 92 5.99 -1.49 -8.90
CA ASN A 92 6.94 -1.90 -9.94
C ASN A 92 6.70 -1.16 -11.26
N GLU A 93 5.44 -0.99 -11.66
CA GLU A 93 5.09 -0.24 -12.87
C GLU A 93 5.51 1.22 -12.80
N ILE A 94 5.30 1.86 -11.65
CA ILE A 94 5.73 3.23 -11.43
C ILE A 94 7.26 3.32 -11.41
N ALA A 95 7.97 2.31 -10.90
CA ALA A 95 9.43 2.27 -10.98
C ALA A 95 9.92 2.24 -12.42
N VAL A 96 9.33 1.35 -13.26
CA VAL A 96 9.65 1.27 -14.69
C VAL A 96 9.33 2.59 -15.40
N LYS A 97 8.16 3.19 -15.13
CA LYS A 97 7.75 4.49 -15.68
C LYS A 97 8.77 5.59 -15.41
N TYR A 98 9.37 5.61 -14.22
CA TYR A 98 10.35 6.62 -13.81
C TYR A 98 11.81 6.18 -13.98
N GLY A 99 12.07 5.07 -14.69
CA GLY A 99 13.43 4.62 -14.99
C GLY A 99 14.23 4.13 -13.79
N VAL A 100 13.55 3.70 -12.72
CA VAL A 100 14.18 3.13 -11.52
C VAL A 100 14.41 1.64 -11.73
N SER A 101 15.68 1.22 -11.67
CA SER A 101 16.06 -0.20 -11.68
C SER A 101 15.82 -0.82 -10.30
N ILE A 102 15.12 -1.96 -10.27
CA ILE A 102 14.73 -2.72 -9.07
C ILE A 102 15.63 -3.94 -8.91
#